data_AF-A0A934FAB0-F1
#
_entry.id   AF-A0A934FAB0-F1
#
_cell.length_a   1.000
_cell.length_b   1.000
_cell.length_c   1.000
_cell.angle_alpha   90.00
_cell.angle_beta   90.00
_cell.angle_gamma   90.00
#
_symmetry.space_group_name_H-M   'P 1'
#
loop_
_entity.id
_entity.type
_entity.pdbx_description
1 polymer ?
#
loop_
_entity_poly.entity_id
_entity_poly.type
_entity_poly.pdbx_seq_one_letter_code
_entity_poly.pdbx_strand_id
1 'polypeptide(L)'
;MPTIQYQAFFQGEAGTGWIDDGKSVSRAGSGRLLQAIQVRLIDSFTTFVVTYDVRFADADWQGTVTGDTLRGDTGSPFRFIDGFCVDLVNRPFPFIDTSIFYRVKWANDPQNWSEYKWDGSSLGRRGVGIVALEIDAG
;
A
#
# COMPACT_ATOMS: atom_id res chain seq x y z
N MET A 1 -7.06 3.18 18.82
CA MET A 1 -6.62 3.80 17.55
C MET A 1 -6.78 2.73 16.50
N PRO A 2 -7.29 3.06 15.30
CA PRO A 2 -7.47 2.06 14.24
C PRO A 2 -6.12 1.40 13.95
N THR A 3 -6.13 0.08 13.89
CA THR A 3 -4.97 -0.72 13.50
C THR A 3 -5.25 -1.34 12.15
N ILE A 4 -4.23 -1.43 11.29
CA ILE A 4 -4.35 -2.08 9.99
C ILE A 4 -3.51 -3.36 9.89
N GLN A 5 -3.84 -4.17 8.90
CA GLN A 5 -2.94 -5.15 8.32
C GLN A 5 -2.97 -5.01 6.81
N TYR A 6 -1.89 -5.44 6.16
CA TYR A 6 -1.84 -5.48 4.71
C TYR A 6 -1.16 -6.73 4.18
N GLN A 7 -1.49 -7.12 2.96
CA GLN A 7 -0.75 -8.11 2.19
C GLN A 7 -0.19 -7.45 0.93
N ALA A 8 1.00 -7.89 0.54
CA ALA A 8 1.61 -7.52 -0.71
C ALA A 8 1.77 -8.76 -1.59
N PHE A 9 1.57 -8.56 -2.89
CA PHE A 9 1.72 -9.59 -3.91
C PHE A 9 2.83 -9.14 -4.85
N PHE A 10 3.98 -9.78 -4.72
CA PHE A 10 5.15 -9.52 -5.56
C PHE A 10 5.19 -10.50 -6.73
N GLN A 11 5.83 -10.07 -7.81
CA GLN A 11 5.91 -10.80 -9.06
C GLN A 11 6.38 -12.25 -8.91
N GLY A 12 5.51 -13.19 -9.30
CA GLY A 12 5.77 -14.63 -9.23
C GLY A 12 5.78 -15.24 -7.82
N GLU A 13 5.27 -14.52 -6.81
CA GLU A 13 5.09 -15.02 -5.44
C GLU A 13 3.61 -15.21 -5.10
N ALA A 14 3.33 -16.12 -4.15
CA ALA A 14 2.10 -16.05 -3.40
C ALA A 14 2.10 -14.79 -2.51
N GLY A 15 0.92 -14.37 -2.03
CA GLY A 15 0.82 -13.22 -1.12
C GLY A 15 1.69 -13.40 0.12
N THR A 16 2.18 -12.29 0.68
CA THR A 16 3.10 -12.26 1.83
C THR A 16 2.53 -12.83 3.14
N GLY A 17 1.24 -13.17 3.17
CA GLY A 17 0.46 -13.20 4.39
C GLY A 17 0.16 -11.79 4.90
N TRP A 18 -0.62 -11.71 5.98
CA TRP A 18 -0.94 -10.44 6.64
C TRP A 18 0.28 -9.91 7.41
N ILE A 19 0.66 -8.68 7.07
CA ILE A 19 1.71 -7.90 7.72
C ILE A 19 1.03 -6.92 8.65
N ASP A 20 1.50 -6.87 9.89
CA ASP A 20 0.96 -5.97 10.91
C ASP A 20 1.34 -4.51 10.66
N ASP A 21 0.52 -3.63 11.22
CA ASP A 21 0.72 -2.19 11.30
C ASP A 21 2.17 -1.79 11.62
N GLY A 22 2.71 -0.83 10.87
CA GLY A 22 4.07 -0.31 11.01
C GLY A 22 5.19 -1.28 10.63
N LYS A 23 4.90 -2.56 10.36
CA LYS A 23 5.90 -3.50 9.83
C LYS A 23 6.07 -3.30 8.34
N SER A 24 7.27 -3.57 7.83
CA SER A 24 7.60 -3.48 6.41
C SER A 24 7.79 -4.85 5.78
N VAL A 25 7.59 -4.90 4.47
CA VAL A 25 7.96 -6.03 3.63
C VAL A 25 8.90 -5.55 2.53
N SER A 26 9.92 -6.35 2.23
CA SER A 26 10.93 -6.00 1.23
C SER A 26 11.29 -7.19 0.36
N ARG A 27 11.50 -6.91 -0.92
CA ARG A 27 12.05 -7.76 -1.97
C ARG A 27 13.22 -7.08 -2.69
N ALA A 28 13.82 -6.08 -2.05
CA ALA A 28 15.05 -5.43 -2.53
C ALA A 28 16.12 -6.46 -2.91
N GLY A 29 16.69 -6.34 -4.11
CA GLY A 29 17.71 -7.25 -4.63
C GLY A 29 17.19 -8.56 -5.23
N SER A 30 15.89 -8.87 -5.12
CA SER A 30 15.30 -10.08 -5.73
C SER A 30 14.89 -9.91 -7.19
N GLY A 31 14.77 -8.67 -7.68
CA GLY A 31 14.21 -8.36 -8.99
C GLY A 31 12.67 -8.43 -9.08
N ARG A 32 11.98 -8.74 -7.98
CA ARG A 32 10.52 -8.83 -7.93
C ARG A 32 9.87 -7.49 -7.60
N LEU A 33 8.85 -7.12 -8.36
CA LEU A 33 8.12 -5.87 -8.22
C LEU A 33 6.72 -6.13 -7.63
N LEU A 34 6.21 -5.15 -6.89
CA LEU A 34 4.85 -5.18 -6.36
C LEU A 34 3.82 -5.15 -7.50
N GLN A 35 2.85 -6.05 -7.48
CA GLN A 35 1.80 -6.13 -8.50
C GLN A 35 0.39 -5.96 -7.94
N ALA A 36 0.17 -6.32 -6.69
CA ALA A 36 -1.08 -6.07 -5.99
C ALA A 36 -0.88 -5.89 -4.48
N ILE A 37 -1.89 -5.30 -3.85
CA ILE A 37 -1.99 -5.09 -2.41
C ILE A 37 -3.41 -5.37 -1.93
N GLN A 38 -3.52 -5.65 -0.64
CA GLN A 38 -4.80 -5.70 0.06
C GLN A 38 -4.57 -5.11 1.45
N VAL A 39 -5.43 -4.18 1.88
CA VAL A 39 -5.29 -3.50 3.17
C VAL A 39 -6.60 -3.65 3.92
N ARG A 40 -6.56 -3.93 5.22
CA ARG A 40 -7.75 -4.08 6.06
C ARG A 40 -7.56 -3.40 7.40
N LEU A 41 -8.67 -2.92 7.97
CA LEU A 41 -8.74 -2.52 9.37
C LEU A 41 -8.94 -3.78 10.24
N ILE A 42 -8.21 -3.86 11.35
CA ILE A 42 -8.29 -4.96 12.32
C ILE A 42 -9.14 -4.58 13.53
N ASP A 43 -9.17 -3.29 13.87
CA ASP A 43 -9.99 -2.79 14.97
C ASP A 43 -11.26 -2.11 14.44
N SER A 44 -12.39 -2.37 15.10
CA SER A 44 -13.76 -2.11 14.64
C SER A 44 -14.52 -1.07 15.47
N PHE A 45 -13.89 -0.42 16.46
CA PHE A 45 -14.56 0.57 17.32
C PHE A 45 -14.82 1.94 16.69
N THR A 46 -14.92 2.02 15.37
CA THR A 46 -14.85 3.30 14.68
C THR A 46 -15.69 3.29 13.41
N THR A 47 -16.13 4.48 13.00
CA THR A 47 -16.67 4.73 11.66
C THR A 47 -15.58 4.71 10.59
N PHE A 48 -14.31 4.48 10.95
CA PHE A 48 -13.20 4.55 10.01
C PHE A 48 -13.38 3.54 8.88
N VAL A 49 -12.98 3.99 7.70
CA VAL A 49 -12.90 3.15 6.51
C VAL A 49 -11.53 3.37 5.89
N VAL A 50 -10.82 2.28 5.60
CA VAL A 50 -9.59 2.34 4.82
C VAL A 50 -9.93 2.25 3.33
N THR A 51 -9.43 3.20 2.55
CA THR A 51 -9.56 3.19 1.09
C THR A 51 -8.18 3.30 0.45
N TYR A 52 -8.00 2.72 -0.72
CA TYR A 52 -6.71 2.74 -1.41
C TYR A 52 -6.88 2.55 -2.91
N ASP A 53 -5.88 3.00 -3.65
CA ASP A 53 -5.76 2.75 -5.07
C ASP A 53 -4.29 2.51 -5.46
N VAL A 54 -4.09 1.92 -6.62
CA VAL A 54 -2.79 1.66 -7.22
C VAL A 54 -2.78 2.15 -8.66
N ARG A 55 -1.59 2.46 -9.14
CA ARG A 55 -1.33 2.81 -10.52
C ARG A 55 -0.30 1.85 -11.09
N PHE A 56 -0.60 1.31 -12.26
CA PHE A 56 0.37 0.50 -12.98
C PHE A 56 1.32 1.37 -13.81
N ALA A 57 2.52 0.86 -14.09
CA ALA A 57 3.44 1.56 -14.98
C ALA A 57 2.90 1.70 -16.43
N ASP A 58 2.11 0.73 -16.88
CA ASP A 58 1.53 0.65 -18.22
C ASP A 58 0.08 1.18 -18.30
N ALA A 59 -0.48 1.66 -17.19
CA ALA A 59 -1.85 2.18 -17.12
C ALA A 59 -1.97 3.36 -16.15
N ASP A 60 -3.16 3.95 -16.05
CA ASP A 60 -3.41 4.97 -15.03
C ASP A 60 -3.87 4.35 -13.69
N TRP A 61 -4.28 5.19 -12.75
CA TRP A 61 -4.92 4.77 -11.52
C TRP A 61 -6.08 3.84 -11.83
N GLN A 62 -6.14 2.74 -11.09
CA GLN A 62 -7.06 1.68 -11.44
C GLN A 62 -8.49 1.98 -10.95
N GLY A 63 -8.64 2.85 -9.93
CA GLY A 63 -9.89 3.17 -9.22
C GLY A 63 -9.86 2.77 -7.74
N THR A 64 -10.35 3.64 -6.86
CA THR A 64 -10.32 3.41 -5.41
C THR A 64 -11.16 2.21 -4.98
N VAL A 65 -10.61 1.39 -4.08
CA VAL A 65 -11.33 0.32 -3.39
C VAL A 65 -11.36 0.58 -1.89
N THR A 66 -12.27 -0.10 -1.21
CA THR A 66 -12.36 -0.14 0.26
C THR A 66 -11.69 -1.40 0.78
N GLY A 67 -11.30 -1.38 2.06
CA GLY A 67 -10.69 -2.46 2.83
C GLY A 67 -11.02 -3.90 2.40
N ASP A 68 -10.04 -4.77 2.60
CA ASP A 68 -10.09 -6.21 2.31
C ASP A 68 -10.36 -6.57 0.84
N THR A 69 -10.23 -5.60 -0.08
CA THR A 69 -10.40 -5.83 -1.53
C THR A 69 -9.04 -5.90 -2.22
N LEU A 70 -8.73 -6.99 -2.94
CA LEU A 70 -7.47 -7.06 -3.70
C LEU A 70 -7.41 -5.93 -4.74
N ARG A 71 -6.32 -5.15 -4.72
CA ARG A 71 -6.07 -4.05 -5.65
C ARG A 71 -4.77 -4.28 -6.40
N GLY A 72 -4.87 -4.40 -7.73
CA GLY A 72 -3.74 -4.68 -8.60
C GLY A 72 -3.99 -5.92 -9.47
N ASP A 73 -2.93 -6.55 -9.93
CA ASP A 73 -2.98 -7.72 -10.82
C ASP A 73 -1.93 -8.74 -10.38
N THR A 74 -2.34 -9.97 -10.08
CA THR A 74 -1.43 -11.06 -9.68
C THR A 74 -1.20 -12.10 -10.77
N GLY A 75 -1.86 -11.95 -11.94
CA GLY A 75 -1.81 -12.90 -13.05
C GLY A 75 -0.88 -12.47 -14.18
N SER A 76 -0.59 -11.17 -14.31
CA SER A 76 0.31 -10.67 -15.36
C SER A 76 1.78 -10.89 -15.02
N PRO A 77 2.61 -11.43 -15.94
CA PRO A 77 4.02 -11.64 -15.69
C PRO A 77 4.86 -10.36 -15.76
N PHE A 78 4.34 -9.24 -16.27
CA PHE A 78 5.14 -8.02 -16.52
C PHE A 78 4.56 -6.75 -15.91
N ARG A 79 3.29 -6.77 -15.51
CA ARG A 79 2.63 -5.58 -14.94
C ARG A 79 3.07 -5.39 -13.49
N PHE A 80 3.38 -4.15 -13.12
CA PHE A 80 3.76 -3.79 -11.77
C PHE A 80 3.23 -2.41 -11.40
N ILE A 81 3.15 -2.17 -10.09
CA ILE A 81 2.67 -0.93 -9.49
C ILE A 81 3.82 0.08 -9.43
N ASP A 82 3.57 1.29 -9.93
CA ASP A 82 4.49 2.44 -9.89
C ASP A 82 3.92 3.64 -9.11
N GLY A 83 2.70 3.50 -8.60
CA GLY A 83 2.01 4.50 -7.78
C GLY A 83 0.95 3.87 -6.87
N PHE A 84 0.73 4.49 -5.72
CA PHE A 84 -0.03 3.95 -4.61
C PHE A 84 -0.52 5.09 -3.70
N CYS A 85 -1.74 4.96 -3.18
CA CYS A 85 -2.23 5.81 -2.09
C CYS A 85 -3.12 5.01 -1.15
N VAL A 86 -3.10 5.39 0.13
CA VAL A 86 -4.02 4.90 1.17
C VAL A 86 -4.58 6.09 1.91
N ASP A 87 -5.86 6.01 2.25
CA ASP A 87 -6.54 7.00 3.04
C ASP A 87 -7.37 6.35 4.14
N LEU A 88 -7.52 7.08 5.24
CA LEU A 88 -8.39 6.75 6.36
C LEU A 88 -9.53 7.77 6.38
N VAL A 89 -10.72 7.33 5.97
CA VAL A 89 -11.90 8.20 5.84
C VAL A 89 -12.92 7.93 6.95
N ASN A 90 -13.99 8.73 7.01
CA ASN A 90 -15.04 8.67 8.03
C ASN A 90 -14.51 8.80 9.46
N ARG A 91 -13.59 9.75 9.68
CA ARG A 91 -13.02 10.02 11.00
C ARG A 91 -14.09 10.57 11.94
N PRO A 92 -14.32 9.96 13.12
CA PRO A 92 -15.31 10.45 14.06
C PRO A 92 -14.86 11.80 14.64
N PHE A 93 -15.67 12.82 14.44
CA PHE A 93 -15.47 14.14 15.03
C PHE A 93 -15.84 14.13 16.52
N PRO A 94 -15.23 14.96 17.39
CA PRO A 94 -14.05 15.82 17.22
C PRO A 94 -12.69 15.23 17.72
N PHE A 95 -12.60 13.97 18.14
CA PHE A 95 -11.57 13.58 19.13
C PHE A 95 -10.53 12.53 18.71
N ILE A 96 -10.41 12.16 17.43
CA ILE A 96 -9.38 11.19 17.02
C ILE A 96 -8.43 11.82 16.00
N ASP A 97 -7.27 12.24 16.49
CA ASP A 97 -6.09 12.58 15.70
C ASP A 97 -5.38 11.26 15.34
N THR A 98 -5.88 10.60 14.31
CA THR A 98 -5.23 9.42 13.73
C THR A 98 -5.14 9.60 12.23
N SER A 99 -3.96 9.28 11.69
CA SER A 99 -3.65 9.32 10.28
C SER A 99 -3.13 7.96 9.82
N ILE A 100 -3.07 7.77 8.50
CA ILE A 100 -2.40 6.62 7.90
C ILE A 100 -1.16 7.11 7.15
N PHE A 101 -0.01 6.59 7.51
CA PHE A 101 1.29 6.88 6.91
C PHE A 101 1.76 5.70 6.07
N TYR A 102 2.46 5.99 4.98
CA TYR A 102 3.02 4.95 4.12
C TYR A 102 4.22 5.45 3.34
N ARG A 103 5.10 4.51 3.03
CA ARG A 103 6.32 4.75 2.25
C ARG A 103 6.74 3.49 1.52
N VAL A 104 7.61 3.66 0.52
CA VAL A 104 8.11 2.55 -0.29
C VAL A 104 9.61 2.64 -0.51
N LYS A 105 10.21 1.53 -0.93
CA LYS A 105 11.49 1.57 -1.64
C LYS A 105 11.27 1.34 -3.12
N TRP A 106 11.98 2.12 -3.93
CA TRP A 106 11.90 2.07 -5.39
C TRP A 106 12.88 1.04 -5.95
N ALA A 107 12.51 0.39 -7.05
CA ALA A 107 13.38 -0.60 -7.70
C ALA A 107 14.74 -0.02 -8.14
N ASN A 108 14.78 1.27 -8.51
CA ASN A 108 16.01 1.94 -8.92
C ASN A 108 16.82 2.53 -7.75
N ASP A 109 16.28 2.49 -6.53
CA ASP A 109 16.97 2.89 -5.30
C ASP A 109 16.50 2.03 -4.12
N PRO A 110 16.84 0.73 -4.12
CA PRO A 110 16.28 -0.23 -3.17
C PRO A 110 16.88 -0.11 -1.76
N GLN A 111 17.87 0.76 -1.55
CA GLN A 111 18.50 0.98 -0.25
C GLN A 111 17.75 2.06 0.54
N ASN A 112 17.25 3.09 -0.13
CA ASN A 112 16.60 4.22 0.51
C ASN A 112 15.07 4.11 0.51
N TRP A 113 14.47 4.54 1.62
CA TRP A 113 13.04 4.75 1.69
C TRP A 113 12.66 6.09 1.05
N SER A 114 11.47 6.14 0.45
CA SER A 114 10.84 7.42 0.15
C SER A 114 10.51 8.19 1.43
N GLU A 115 10.24 9.48 1.29
CA GLU A 115 9.50 10.22 2.32
C GLU A 115 8.15 9.53 2.60
N TYR A 116 7.65 9.72 3.82
CA TYR A 116 6.30 9.31 4.16
C TYR A 116 5.28 10.14 3.37
N LYS A 117 4.24 9.46 2.91
CA LYS A 117 2.96 10.05 2.52
C LYS A 117 1.91 9.68 3.55
N TRP A 118 0.84 10.44 3.56
CA TRP A 118 -0.27 10.21 4.46
C TRP A 118 -1.60 10.55 3.79
N ASP A 119 -2.67 9.95 4.28
CA ASP A 119 -4.06 10.38 4.07
C ASP A 119 -4.40 10.74 2.62
N GLY A 120 -4.40 9.72 1.76
CA GLY A 120 -4.76 9.84 0.34
C GLY A 120 -3.70 10.48 -0.55
N SER A 121 -2.61 11.03 0.01
CA SER A 121 -1.55 11.68 -0.77
C SER A 121 -0.84 10.71 -1.71
N SER A 122 -0.98 10.91 -3.02
CA SER A 122 -0.36 10.02 -4.01
C SER A 122 1.15 9.86 -3.81
N LEU A 123 1.59 8.61 -3.68
CA LEU A 123 2.98 8.19 -3.76
C LEU A 123 3.20 7.55 -5.13
N GLY A 124 4.20 7.96 -5.89
CA GLY A 124 4.39 7.40 -7.23
C GLY A 124 5.64 7.89 -7.95
N ARG A 125 6.23 7.01 -8.78
CA ARG A 125 7.33 7.35 -9.68
C ARG A 125 7.13 6.62 -11.01
N ARG A 126 6.75 7.37 -12.05
CA ARG A 126 6.35 6.79 -13.33
C ARG A 126 7.43 5.83 -13.87
N GLY A 127 7.02 4.61 -14.20
CA GLY A 127 7.87 3.55 -14.75
C GLY A 127 8.83 2.90 -13.75
N VAL A 128 8.82 3.28 -12.47
CA VAL A 128 9.70 2.70 -11.45
C VAL A 128 8.87 1.89 -10.46
N GLY A 129 9.08 0.58 -10.45
CA GLY A 129 8.31 -0.32 -9.58
C GLY A 129 8.69 -0.21 -8.11
N ILE A 130 7.79 -0.70 -7.26
CA ILE A 130 7.95 -0.77 -5.81
C ILE A 130 8.54 -2.13 -5.44
N VAL A 131 9.59 -2.13 -4.59
CA VAL A 131 10.25 -3.36 -4.09
C VAL A 131 10.11 -3.57 -2.59
N ALA A 132 9.67 -2.54 -1.86
CA ALA A 132 9.34 -2.65 -0.44
C ALA A 132 8.25 -1.65 -0.08
N LEU A 133 7.43 -1.98 0.91
CA LEU A 133 6.36 -1.09 1.39
C LEU A 133 6.23 -1.20 2.91
N GLU A 134 5.79 -0.11 3.52
CA GLU A 134 5.40 0.01 4.93
C GLU A 134 4.13 0.87 4.98
N ILE A 135 3.14 0.44 5.77
CA ILE A 135 1.91 1.19 6.07
C ILE A 135 1.73 1.17 7.58
N ASP A 136 1.44 2.32 8.17
CA ASP A 136 1.33 2.54 9.60
C ASP A 136 0.11 3.42 9.91
N ALA A 137 -0.76 3.00 10.81
CA ALA A 137 -1.87 3.80 11.33
C ALA A 137 -1.56 4.28 12.75
N GLY A 138 -1.50 5.59 12.94
CA GLY A 138 -1.05 6.23 14.18
C GLY A 138 -1.65 7.59 14.42
#